data_AF-A0A2V3IGH1-F1
#
_entry.id   AF-A0A2V3IGH1-F1
#
_cell.length_a   1.000
_cell.length_b   1.000
_cell.length_c   1.000
_cell.angle_alpha   90.00
_cell.angle_beta   90.00
_cell.angle_gamma   90.00
#
_symmetry.space_group_name_H-M   'P 1'
#
loop_
_entity.id
_entity.type
_entity.pdbx_description
1 polymer ?
#
loop_
_entity_poly.entity_id
_entity_poly.type
_entity_poly.pdbx_seq_one_letter_code
_entity_poly.pdbx_strand_id
1 'polypeptide(L)'
;MTSRFFLVTVLAVISTVAFGRTQSPPACQIKHVCYILDQSGSINDNEYDLEQNFVKKIARIIESTSVTDPFNSAVAFSRNVRIIQLPTNNLKTFEDAVSEEERFRSTTRISLGLSECQRILEGKQGSRTMVLLTDGVPDSDDLSQTINAAEDIKNAGIGIVAVGIGISKGKGVDLLRQLVREPEFYIDTRFDDLDSKIQVVANAICNITLVKTECEKAYNKCLFKFSGIDDFNNAIFSIAGEPDKSMTPQVVPKATTYSLGTLNTNNVVPEFIEENQVSLITEFGSQRFTPTHFKPYWISEERGSGVGHQTFQGNQLELANDKCVRLYFTSFQEISQNGQVVNRNNVPTSEHKCVVFRTKLQ
;
A
#
# COMPACT_ATOMS: atom_id res chain seq x y z
N MET A 1 56.82 -30.67 56.98
CA MET A 1 55.90 -31.30 56.02
C MET A 1 55.17 -30.21 55.28
N THR A 2 55.34 -30.19 53.96
CA THR A 2 54.90 -29.17 53.00
C THR A 2 53.39 -29.20 52.78
N SER A 3 52.71 -28.05 52.86
CA SER A 3 51.37 -27.90 52.30
C SER A 3 51.34 -26.65 51.43
N ARG A 4 51.30 -26.86 50.10
CA ARG A 4 51.14 -25.83 49.08
C ARG A 4 49.66 -25.45 49.02
N PHE A 5 49.34 -24.20 49.32
CA PHE A 5 48.04 -23.62 48.97
C PHE A 5 48.05 -23.25 47.48
N PHE A 6 47.32 -24.01 46.67
CA PHE A 6 46.97 -23.62 45.30
C PHE A 6 45.66 -22.82 45.37
N LEU A 7 45.73 -21.53 45.03
CA LEU A 7 44.56 -20.69 44.83
C LEU A 7 44.07 -20.92 43.38
N VAL A 8 42.97 -21.64 43.21
CA VAL A 8 42.31 -21.80 41.90
C VAL A 8 41.27 -20.69 41.77
N THR A 9 41.55 -19.70 40.93
CA THR A 9 40.58 -18.68 40.52
C THR A 9 39.65 -19.28 39.45
N VAL A 10 38.39 -19.51 39.81
CA VAL A 10 37.35 -19.90 38.86
C VAL A 10 36.83 -18.63 38.17
N LEU A 11 37.24 -18.42 36.92
CA LEU A 11 36.65 -17.41 36.03
C LEU A 11 35.33 -17.96 35.48
N ALA A 12 34.21 -17.45 35.98
CA ALA A 12 32.90 -17.72 35.41
C ALA A 12 32.77 -16.96 34.08
N VAL A 13 32.77 -17.69 32.96
CA VAL A 13 32.41 -17.17 31.64
C VAL A 13 30.89 -17.05 31.60
N ILE A 14 30.36 -15.85 31.84
CA ILE A 14 28.93 -15.57 31.63
C ILE A 14 28.73 -15.44 30.13
N SER A 15 28.27 -16.52 29.50
CA SER A 15 27.79 -16.49 28.12
C SER A 15 26.48 -15.72 28.10
N THR A 16 26.52 -14.46 27.67
CA THR A 16 25.32 -13.68 27.41
C THR A 16 24.64 -14.25 26.17
N VAL A 17 23.70 -15.17 26.39
CA VAL A 17 22.73 -15.53 25.34
C VAL A 17 21.88 -14.30 25.11
N ALA A 18 22.20 -13.56 24.05
CA ALA A 18 21.34 -12.49 23.56
C ALA A 18 20.00 -13.14 23.16
N PHE A 19 18.98 -12.98 24.00
CA PHE A 19 17.60 -13.23 23.63
C PHE A 19 17.28 -12.28 22.47
N GLY A 20 17.42 -12.78 21.24
CA GLY A 20 16.82 -12.15 20.08
C GLY A 20 15.33 -12.00 20.36
N ARG A 21 14.84 -10.75 20.39
CA ARG A 21 13.40 -10.49 20.41
C ARG A 21 12.82 -11.21 19.18
N THR A 22 12.10 -12.30 19.41
CA THR A 22 11.22 -12.86 18.38
C THR A 22 10.21 -11.77 18.06
N GLN A 23 10.40 -11.07 16.94
CA GLN A 23 9.35 -10.21 16.40
C GLN A 23 8.14 -11.11 16.19
N SER A 24 7.05 -10.85 16.91
CA SER A 24 5.78 -11.51 16.63
C SER A 24 5.46 -11.29 15.14
N PRO A 25 4.85 -12.28 14.45
CA PRO A 25 4.34 -12.04 13.11
C PRO A 25 3.52 -10.75 13.12
N PRO A 26 3.65 -9.88 12.10
CA PRO A 26 2.81 -8.70 12.02
C PRO A 26 1.35 -9.13 12.12
N ALA A 27 0.61 -8.48 13.02
CA ALA A 27 -0.79 -8.80 13.22
C ALA A 27 -1.57 -8.62 11.90
N CYS A 28 -2.57 -9.48 11.67
CA CYS A 28 -3.38 -9.46 10.46
C CYS A 28 -4.13 -8.12 10.33
N GLN A 29 -3.67 -7.22 9.47
CA GLN A 29 -4.30 -5.91 9.28
C GLN A 29 -5.07 -5.88 7.96
N ILE A 30 -6.36 -6.23 8.02
CA ILE A 30 -7.25 -6.26 6.85
C ILE A 30 -8.21 -5.06 6.92
N LYS A 31 -8.12 -4.14 5.96
CA LYS A 31 -8.90 -2.89 5.97
C LYS A 31 -9.96 -2.80 4.89
N HIS A 32 -9.66 -3.20 3.66
CA HIS A 32 -10.60 -3.16 2.53
C HIS A 32 -10.49 -4.43 1.69
N VAL A 33 -11.62 -5.13 1.54
CA VAL A 33 -11.72 -6.35 0.72
C VAL A 33 -12.87 -6.20 -0.28
N CYS A 34 -12.57 -6.38 -1.56
CA CYS A 34 -13.56 -6.39 -2.64
C CYS A 34 -13.67 -7.78 -3.25
N TYR A 35 -14.82 -8.44 -3.09
CA TYR A 35 -15.09 -9.76 -3.66
C TYR A 35 -15.67 -9.61 -5.06
N ILE A 36 -15.18 -10.39 -6.01
CA ILE A 36 -15.59 -10.39 -7.41
C ILE A 36 -16.18 -11.78 -7.69
N LEU A 37 -17.50 -11.85 -7.81
CA LEU A 37 -18.24 -13.10 -8.00
C LEU A 37 -18.53 -13.31 -9.49
N ASP A 38 -18.34 -14.53 -9.95
CA ASP A 38 -18.62 -14.90 -11.33
C ASP A 38 -20.09 -15.30 -11.48
N GLN A 39 -20.77 -14.69 -12.43
CA GLN A 39 -22.15 -15.03 -12.80
C GLN A 39 -22.26 -15.44 -14.27
N SER A 40 -21.17 -15.94 -14.85
CA SER A 40 -21.15 -16.49 -16.20
C SER A 40 -22.18 -17.61 -16.38
N GLY A 41 -22.49 -17.91 -17.65
CA GLY A 41 -23.48 -18.92 -18.01
C GLY A 41 -23.09 -20.35 -17.64
N SER A 42 -21.82 -20.65 -17.34
CA SER A 42 -21.35 -21.99 -16.95
C SER A 42 -21.72 -22.36 -15.51
N ILE A 43 -21.88 -21.36 -14.65
CA ILE A 43 -22.29 -21.55 -13.26
C ILE A 43 -23.80 -21.80 -13.21
N ASN A 44 -24.27 -22.76 -12.42
CA ASN A 44 -25.70 -22.98 -12.14
C ASN A 44 -26.15 -22.31 -10.84
N ASP A 45 -27.45 -22.28 -10.54
CA ASP A 45 -27.96 -21.51 -9.40
C ASP A 45 -27.46 -22.08 -8.06
N ASN A 46 -27.38 -23.40 -7.93
CA ASN A 46 -26.82 -24.02 -6.73
C ASN A 46 -25.33 -23.71 -6.58
N GLU A 47 -24.57 -23.69 -7.68
CA GLU A 47 -23.15 -23.33 -7.67
C GLU A 47 -22.95 -21.87 -7.25
N TYR A 48 -23.81 -20.96 -7.72
CA TYR A 48 -23.75 -19.56 -7.32
C TYR A 48 -24.10 -19.36 -5.83
N ASP A 49 -25.11 -20.09 -5.32
CA ASP A 49 -25.42 -20.10 -3.89
C ASP A 49 -24.19 -20.55 -3.06
N LEU A 50 -23.39 -21.49 -3.58
CA LEU A 50 -22.14 -21.91 -2.96
C LEU A 50 -21.09 -20.79 -2.99
N GLU A 51 -20.95 -20.05 -4.08
CA GLU A 51 -20.05 -18.87 -4.15
C GLU A 51 -20.45 -17.78 -3.15
N GLN A 52 -21.74 -17.42 -3.10
CA GLN A 52 -22.25 -16.44 -2.15
C GLN A 52 -21.98 -16.87 -0.71
N ASN A 53 -22.23 -18.14 -0.39
CA ASN A 53 -21.96 -18.69 0.95
C ASN A 53 -20.46 -18.71 1.27
N PHE A 54 -19.61 -19.02 0.30
CA PHE A 54 -18.16 -19.02 0.45
C PHE A 54 -17.64 -17.61 0.77
N VAL A 55 -18.06 -16.59 0.02
CA VAL A 55 -17.70 -15.18 0.25
C VAL A 55 -18.14 -14.70 1.63
N LYS A 56 -19.38 -14.99 2.05
CA LYS A 56 -19.88 -14.63 3.39
C LYS A 56 -19.05 -15.29 4.50
N LYS A 57 -18.70 -16.57 4.35
CA LYS A 57 -17.86 -17.26 5.34
C LYS A 57 -16.43 -16.70 5.40
N ILE A 58 -15.84 -16.32 4.27
CA ILE A 58 -14.55 -15.62 4.26
C ILE A 58 -14.65 -14.29 5.01
N ALA A 59 -15.67 -13.49 4.73
CA ALA A 59 -15.87 -12.19 5.41
C ALA A 59 -15.99 -12.34 6.94
N ARG A 60 -16.69 -13.37 7.43
CA ARG A 60 -16.74 -13.72 8.87
C ARG A 60 -15.37 -14.02 9.46
N ILE A 61 -14.56 -14.83 8.77
CA ILE A 61 -13.21 -15.16 9.25
C ILE A 61 -12.34 -13.89 9.29
N ILE A 62 -12.41 -13.05 8.25
CA ILE A 62 -11.65 -11.79 8.18
C ILE A 62 -12.02 -10.86 9.33
N GLU A 63 -13.32 -10.64 9.59
CA GLU A 63 -13.77 -9.79 10.70
C GLU A 63 -13.28 -10.31 12.05
N SER A 64 -13.26 -11.63 12.25
CA SER A 64 -12.77 -12.23 13.50
C SER A 64 -11.25 -12.24 13.65
N THR A 65 -10.50 -12.23 12.54
CA THR A 65 -9.03 -12.41 12.52
C THR A 65 -8.29 -11.07 12.42
N SER A 66 -8.89 -10.09 11.75
CA SER A 66 -8.28 -8.78 11.53
C SER A 66 -8.18 -8.00 12.83
N VAL A 67 -7.05 -7.33 13.06
CA VAL A 67 -6.91 -6.38 14.19
C VAL A 67 -7.52 -5.00 13.88
N THR A 68 -8.01 -4.81 12.65
CA THR A 68 -8.73 -3.62 12.21
C THR A 68 -10.16 -3.97 11.82
N ASP A 69 -11.06 -3.00 11.94
CA ASP A 69 -12.44 -3.12 11.43
C ASP A 69 -12.45 -3.10 9.89
N PRO A 70 -12.70 -4.24 9.21
CA PRO A 70 -12.59 -4.37 7.76
C PRO A 70 -13.84 -3.88 7.04
N PHE A 71 -13.66 -3.14 5.95
CA PHE A 71 -14.73 -2.85 5.00
C PHE A 71 -14.79 -3.92 3.92
N ASN A 72 -15.96 -4.55 3.78
CA ASN A 72 -16.26 -5.52 2.74
C ASN A 72 -17.11 -4.86 1.64
N SER A 73 -16.78 -5.12 0.39
CA SER A 73 -17.57 -4.76 -0.79
C SER A 73 -17.62 -5.95 -1.74
N ALA A 74 -18.65 -6.03 -2.57
CA ALA A 74 -18.75 -7.10 -3.57
C ALA A 74 -19.30 -6.59 -4.90
N VAL A 75 -18.82 -7.20 -5.98
CA VAL A 75 -19.31 -7.01 -7.34
C VAL A 75 -19.55 -8.36 -7.98
N ALA A 76 -20.52 -8.44 -8.88
CA ALA A 76 -20.76 -9.60 -9.74
C ALA A 76 -20.43 -9.23 -11.18
N PHE A 77 -19.81 -10.15 -11.93
CA PHE A 77 -19.55 -9.95 -13.35
C PHE A 77 -20.11 -11.09 -14.21
N SER A 78 -20.52 -10.74 -15.43
CA SER A 78 -20.71 -11.68 -16.53
C SER A 78 -20.43 -10.92 -17.84
N ARG A 79 -21.46 -10.59 -18.65
CA ARG A 79 -21.35 -9.62 -19.76
C ARG A 79 -21.23 -8.17 -19.27
N ASN A 80 -21.84 -7.88 -18.13
CA ASN A 80 -21.82 -6.59 -17.45
C ASN A 80 -21.30 -6.78 -16.02
N VAL A 81 -21.01 -5.68 -15.33
CA VAL A 81 -20.70 -5.68 -13.89
C VAL A 81 -21.87 -5.09 -13.10
N ARG A 82 -22.14 -5.66 -11.93
CA ARG A 82 -23.07 -5.11 -10.93
C ARG A 82 -22.35 -4.94 -9.61
N ILE A 83 -22.57 -3.80 -8.96
CA ILE A 83 -22.15 -3.61 -7.57
C ILE A 83 -23.19 -4.28 -6.70
N ILE A 84 -22.80 -5.34 -5.98
CA ILE A 84 -23.64 -6.00 -4.98
C ILE A 84 -23.70 -5.12 -3.73
N GLN A 85 -22.53 -4.67 -3.26
CA GLN A 85 -22.40 -3.90 -2.03
C GLN A 85 -21.19 -2.96 -2.11
N LEU A 86 -21.43 -1.66 -1.90
CA LEU A 86 -20.36 -0.69 -1.66
C LEU A 86 -19.69 -0.95 -0.30
N PRO A 87 -18.45 -0.47 -0.07
CA PRO A 87 -17.72 -0.77 1.16
C PRO A 87 -18.53 -0.52 2.43
N THR A 88 -18.71 -1.57 3.23
CA THR A 88 -19.39 -1.53 4.54
C THR A 88 -18.59 -2.34 5.56
N ASN A 89 -18.51 -1.83 6.78
CA ASN A 89 -17.97 -2.56 7.94
C ASN A 89 -19.07 -3.26 8.75
N ASN A 90 -20.33 -3.18 8.30
CA ASN A 90 -21.41 -3.97 8.87
C ASN A 90 -21.49 -5.31 8.13
N LEU A 91 -20.98 -6.37 8.76
CA LEU A 91 -21.00 -7.71 8.18
C LEU A 91 -22.41 -8.18 7.81
N LYS A 92 -23.42 -7.90 8.64
CA LYS A 92 -24.79 -8.30 8.36
C LYS A 92 -25.32 -7.65 7.07
N THR A 93 -25.09 -6.35 6.90
CA THR A 93 -25.42 -5.64 5.65
C THR A 93 -24.73 -6.26 4.44
N PHE A 94 -23.44 -6.59 4.57
CA PHE A 94 -22.70 -7.25 3.50
C PHE A 94 -23.28 -8.64 3.17
N GLU A 95 -23.55 -9.46 4.18
CA GLU A 95 -24.10 -10.80 4.00
C GLU A 95 -25.49 -10.81 3.37
N ASP A 96 -26.35 -9.88 3.76
CA ASP A 96 -27.69 -9.73 3.23
C ASP A 96 -27.62 -9.33 1.74
N ALA A 97 -26.84 -8.30 1.41
CA ALA A 97 -26.63 -7.88 0.01
C ALA A 97 -26.06 -9.00 -0.87
N VAL A 98 -25.07 -9.75 -0.37
CA VAL A 98 -24.51 -10.91 -1.11
C VAL A 98 -25.54 -12.01 -1.31
N SER A 99 -26.44 -12.24 -0.35
CA SER A 99 -27.49 -13.28 -0.46
C SER A 99 -28.65 -12.88 -1.37
N GLU A 100 -28.91 -11.58 -1.50
CA GLU A 100 -30.01 -11.03 -2.30
C GLU A 100 -29.63 -10.81 -3.77
N GLU A 101 -28.33 -10.84 -4.13
CA GLU A 101 -27.91 -10.65 -5.52
C GLU A 101 -28.45 -11.78 -6.43
N GLU A 102 -29.28 -11.39 -7.39
CA GLU A 102 -29.85 -12.29 -8.38
C GLU A 102 -28.93 -12.43 -9.61
N ARG A 103 -28.78 -13.67 -10.08
CA ARG A 103 -27.95 -13.98 -11.24
C ARG A 103 -28.49 -13.37 -12.52
N PHE A 104 -27.61 -12.80 -13.33
CA PHE A 104 -27.97 -12.23 -14.64
C PHE A 104 -27.30 -12.88 -15.86
N ARG A 105 -26.56 -13.99 -15.65
CA ARG A 105 -26.13 -15.00 -16.63
C ARG A 105 -25.76 -14.49 -18.03
N SER A 106 -24.49 -14.55 -18.39
CA SER A 106 -24.09 -14.26 -19.78
C SER A 106 -22.72 -14.85 -20.13
N THR A 107 -21.85 -14.04 -20.72
CA THR A 107 -20.47 -14.37 -21.04
C THR A 107 -19.55 -14.05 -19.85
N THR A 108 -18.22 -14.22 -20.00
CA THR A 108 -17.26 -14.13 -18.89
C THR A 108 -16.32 -12.94 -19.11
N ARG A 109 -16.64 -11.77 -18.54
CA ARG A 109 -15.81 -10.55 -18.62
C ARG A 109 -15.16 -10.20 -17.29
N ILE A 110 -14.09 -10.92 -16.94
CA ILE A 110 -13.33 -10.74 -15.70
C ILE A 110 -12.81 -9.30 -15.58
N SER A 111 -12.40 -8.69 -16.70
CA SER A 111 -11.86 -7.33 -16.72
C SER A 111 -12.81 -6.30 -16.10
N LEU A 112 -14.13 -6.47 -16.27
CA LEU A 112 -15.14 -5.55 -15.73
C LEU A 112 -15.24 -5.65 -14.20
N GLY A 113 -15.20 -6.87 -13.66
CA GLY A 113 -15.20 -7.09 -12.21
C GLY A 113 -13.94 -6.53 -11.54
N LEU A 114 -12.78 -6.78 -12.15
CA LEU A 114 -11.49 -6.23 -11.70
C LEU A 114 -11.50 -4.70 -11.70
N SER A 115 -11.92 -4.08 -12.81
CA SER A 115 -11.95 -2.62 -12.96
C SER A 115 -12.90 -1.96 -11.96
N GLU A 116 -14.07 -2.56 -11.72
CA GLU A 116 -15.05 -1.99 -10.79
C GLU A 116 -14.58 -2.11 -9.33
N CYS A 117 -13.99 -3.24 -8.94
CA CYS A 117 -13.35 -3.35 -7.62
C CYS A 117 -12.17 -2.39 -7.48
N GLN A 118 -11.39 -2.14 -8.55
CA GLN A 118 -10.29 -1.18 -8.52
C GLN A 118 -10.82 0.21 -8.19
N ARG A 119 -11.89 0.64 -8.88
CA ARG A 119 -12.57 1.91 -8.64
C ARG A 119 -13.13 2.03 -7.21
N ILE A 120 -13.66 0.94 -6.66
CA ILE A 120 -14.16 0.91 -5.26
C ILE A 120 -13.01 1.07 -4.24
N LEU A 121 -11.85 0.47 -4.52
CA LEU A 121 -10.68 0.47 -3.65
C LEU A 121 -9.74 1.67 -3.87
N GLU A 122 -9.96 2.45 -4.92
CA GLU A 122 -9.17 3.63 -5.25
C GLU A 122 -9.24 4.68 -4.13
N GLY A 123 -8.08 5.25 -3.76
CA GLY A 123 -7.95 6.23 -2.68
C GLY A 123 -8.21 5.70 -1.26
N LYS A 124 -8.55 4.41 -1.09
CA LYS A 124 -8.73 3.79 0.24
C LYS A 124 -7.40 3.56 0.95
N GLN A 125 -7.44 3.61 2.28
CA GLN A 125 -6.27 3.59 3.16
C GLN A 125 -6.04 2.21 3.76
N GLY A 126 -4.78 1.84 4.00
CA GLY A 126 -4.43 0.52 4.51
C GLY A 126 -4.54 -0.59 3.47
N SER A 127 -4.81 -1.82 3.91
CA SER A 127 -4.79 -2.99 3.02
C SER A 127 -5.99 -3.00 2.11
N ARG A 128 -5.71 -3.20 0.83
CA ARG A 128 -6.68 -3.26 -0.25
C ARG A 128 -6.46 -4.58 -0.97
N THR A 129 -7.47 -5.43 -0.91
CA THR A 129 -7.41 -6.77 -1.49
C THR A 129 -8.65 -7.03 -2.33
N MET A 130 -8.45 -7.60 -3.51
CA MET A 130 -9.50 -8.18 -4.32
C MET A 130 -9.50 -9.69 -4.17
N VAL A 131 -10.68 -10.30 -4.14
CA VAL A 131 -10.85 -11.75 -4.15
C VAL A 131 -11.68 -12.09 -5.37
N LEU A 132 -11.02 -12.60 -6.41
CA LEU A 132 -11.66 -13.04 -7.66
C LEU A 132 -12.07 -14.50 -7.52
N LEU A 133 -13.36 -14.80 -7.72
CA LEU A 133 -13.88 -16.15 -7.90
C LEU A 133 -14.24 -16.30 -9.37
N THR A 134 -13.86 -17.41 -9.99
CA THR A 134 -14.28 -17.74 -11.36
C THR A 134 -14.12 -19.23 -11.66
N ASP A 135 -15.04 -19.77 -12.46
CA ASP A 135 -15.00 -21.14 -12.99
C ASP A 135 -14.45 -21.21 -14.43
N GLY A 136 -14.14 -20.06 -15.02
CA GLY A 136 -13.89 -19.92 -16.45
C GLY A 136 -12.62 -19.16 -16.83
N VAL A 137 -12.37 -19.17 -18.13
CA VAL A 137 -11.42 -18.27 -18.80
C VAL A 137 -12.26 -17.10 -19.34
N PRO A 138 -11.79 -15.84 -19.27
CA PRO A 138 -12.50 -14.73 -19.86
C PRO A 138 -12.67 -14.94 -21.36
N ASP A 139 -13.68 -14.29 -21.93
CA ASP A 139 -13.89 -14.28 -23.37
C ASP A 139 -12.62 -13.81 -24.10
N SER A 140 -12.41 -14.26 -25.35
CA SER A 140 -11.15 -14.02 -26.06
C SER A 140 -10.82 -12.53 -26.25
N ASP A 141 -11.85 -11.68 -26.37
CA ASP A 141 -11.73 -10.22 -26.47
C ASP A 141 -11.51 -9.53 -25.11
N ASP A 142 -11.76 -10.23 -24.00
CA ASP A 142 -11.60 -9.76 -22.63
C ASP A 142 -10.26 -10.20 -22.00
N LEU A 143 -9.56 -11.18 -22.59
CA LEU A 143 -8.29 -11.72 -22.09
C LEU A 143 -7.21 -10.64 -21.89
N SER A 144 -6.93 -9.84 -22.93
CA SER A 144 -5.92 -8.78 -22.84
C SER A 144 -6.33 -7.68 -21.86
N GLN A 145 -7.63 -7.37 -21.77
CA GLN A 145 -8.15 -6.37 -20.84
C GLN A 145 -8.01 -6.85 -19.39
N THR A 146 -8.26 -8.14 -19.15
CA THR A 146 -8.08 -8.77 -17.84
C THR A 146 -6.63 -8.72 -17.38
N ILE A 147 -5.67 -9.03 -18.25
CA ILE A 147 -4.23 -8.99 -17.93
C ILE A 147 -3.80 -7.55 -17.62
N ASN A 148 -4.19 -6.57 -18.46
CA ASN A 148 -3.85 -5.17 -18.24
C ASN A 148 -4.46 -4.64 -16.94
N ALA A 149 -5.73 -4.92 -16.67
CA ALA A 149 -6.39 -4.51 -15.43
C ALA A 149 -5.67 -5.09 -14.20
N ALA A 150 -5.27 -6.37 -14.24
CA ALA A 150 -4.54 -6.98 -13.14
C ALA A 150 -3.15 -6.34 -12.94
N GLU A 151 -2.47 -5.93 -14.01
CA GLU A 151 -1.22 -5.17 -13.92
C GLU A 151 -1.44 -3.79 -13.27
N ASP A 152 -2.45 -3.04 -13.70
CA ASP A 152 -2.80 -1.74 -13.10
C ASP A 152 -3.16 -1.86 -11.61
N ILE A 153 -3.91 -2.90 -11.23
CA ILE A 153 -4.28 -3.20 -9.84
C ILE A 153 -3.02 -3.50 -9.00
N LYS A 154 -2.12 -4.32 -9.54
CA LYS A 154 -0.83 -4.60 -8.90
C LYS A 154 0.00 -3.32 -8.78
N ASN A 155 0.06 -2.46 -9.80
CA ASN A 155 0.82 -1.22 -9.74
C ASN A 155 0.23 -0.21 -8.74
N ALA A 156 -1.10 -0.24 -8.55
CA ALA A 156 -1.80 0.55 -7.53
C ALA A 156 -1.58 0.06 -6.08
N GLY A 157 -0.80 -1.00 -5.88
CA GLY A 157 -0.53 -1.57 -4.56
C GLY A 157 -1.68 -2.41 -3.99
N ILE A 158 -2.66 -2.79 -4.83
CA ILE A 158 -3.80 -3.61 -4.43
C ILE A 158 -3.44 -5.09 -4.63
N GLY A 159 -3.72 -5.94 -3.65
CA GLY A 159 -3.50 -7.38 -3.74
C GLY A 159 -4.65 -8.07 -4.48
N ILE A 160 -4.36 -9.13 -5.22
CA ILE A 160 -5.35 -10.00 -5.85
C ILE A 160 -5.16 -11.41 -5.30
N VAL A 161 -6.24 -11.98 -4.74
CA VAL A 161 -6.37 -13.42 -4.48
C VAL A 161 -7.29 -13.98 -5.56
N ALA A 162 -6.83 -14.97 -6.32
CA ALA A 162 -7.60 -15.59 -7.39
C ALA A 162 -8.01 -17.00 -6.97
N VAL A 163 -9.31 -17.26 -6.89
CA VAL A 163 -9.92 -18.55 -6.59
C VAL A 163 -10.46 -19.14 -7.88
N GLY A 164 -9.76 -20.12 -8.43
CA GLY A 164 -10.22 -20.87 -9.60
C GLY A 164 -11.07 -22.07 -9.17
N ILE A 165 -12.32 -22.14 -9.65
CA ILE A 165 -13.28 -23.17 -9.27
C ILE A 165 -13.49 -24.14 -10.44
N GLY A 166 -13.05 -25.39 -10.31
CA GLY A 166 -13.14 -26.38 -11.38
C GLY A 166 -12.11 -26.20 -12.51
N ILE A 167 -11.24 -25.18 -12.44
CA ILE A 167 -10.18 -24.89 -13.41
C ILE A 167 -8.92 -25.69 -13.04
N SER A 168 -8.93 -26.99 -13.29
CA SER A 168 -7.84 -27.86 -12.80
C SER A 168 -6.59 -27.90 -13.70
N LYS A 169 -6.68 -27.49 -14.99
CA LYS A 169 -5.57 -27.53 -15.97
C LYS A 169 -5.76 -26.51 -17.11
N GLY A 170 -4.66 -26.20 -17.81
CA GLY A 170 -4.68 -25.47 -19.09
C GLY A 170 -4.68 -23.95 -18.94
N LYS A 171 -5.08 -23.25 -20.01
CA LYS A 171 -4.94 -21.79 -20.16
C LYS A 171 -5.58 -20.96 -19.05
N GLY A 172 -6.63 -21.48 -18.39
CA GLY A 172 -7.27 -20.80 -17.26
C GLY A 172 -6.39 -20.74 -16.01
N VAL A 173 -5.66 -21.83 -15.71
CA VAL A 173 -4.70 -21.86 -14.59
C VAL A 173 -3.58 -20.85 -14.82
N ASP A 174 -3.01 -20.85 -16.04
CA ASP A 174 -1.92 -19.96 -16.40
C ASP A 174 -2.35 -18.49 -16.32
N LEU A 175 -3.57 -18.19 -16.78
CA LEU A 175 -4.14 -16.85 -16.67
C LEU A 175 -4.30 -16.42 -15.20
N LEU A 176 -4.98 -17.20 -14.36
CA LEU A 176 -5.23 -16.81 -12.97
C LEU A 176 -3.93 -16.63 -12.17
N ARG A 177 -2.92 -17.46 -12.45
CA ARG A 177 -1.56 -17.28 -11.90
C ARG A 177 -0.90 -15.99 -12.37
N GLN A 178 -1.16 -15.55 -13.60
CA GLN A 178 -0.64 -14.28 -14.11
C GLN A 178 -1.30 -13.06 -13.46
N LEU A 179 -2.57 -13.17 -13.02
CA LEU A 179 -3.27 -12.06 -12.38
C LEU A 179 -2.69 -11.75 -11.00
N VAL A 180 -2.33 -12.78 -10.24
CA VAL A 180 -1.78 -12.64 -8.89
C VAL A 180 -0.30 -12.27 -8.92
N ARG A 181 0.22 -11.74 -7.80
CA ARG A 181 1.65 -11.41 -7.66
C ARG A 181 2.50 -12.64 -7.36
N GLU A 182 2.02 -13.45 -6.42
CA GLU A 182 2.73 -14.61 -5.92
C GLU A 182 1.87 -15.86 -6.11
N PRO A 183 2.49 -17.03 -6.40
CA PRO A 183 1.75 -18.26 -6.69
C PRO A 183 0.78 -18.69 -5.57
N GLU A 184 1.09 -18.41 -4.31
CA GLU A 184 0.24 -18.74 -3.15
C GLU A 184 -1.08 -17.97 -3.08
N PHE A 185 -1.21 -16.86 -3.82
CA PHE A 185 -2.45 -16.11 -3.91
C PHE A 185 -3.40 -16.66 -4.99
N TYR A 186 -2.95 -17.64 -5.76
CA TYR A 186 -3.83 -18.46 -6.60
C TYR A 186 -4.25 -19.73 -5.84
N ILE A 187 -5.56 -19.92 -5.71
CA ILE A 187 -6.17 -21.02 -4.97
C ILE A 187 -7.04 -21.82 -5.92
N ASP A 188 -6.63 -23.05 -6.19
CA ASP A 188 -7.40 -24.02 -6.96
C ASP A 188 -8.37 -24.80 -6.05
N THR A 189 -9.61 -24.95 -6.52
CA THR A 189 -10.68 -25.62 -5.77
C THR A 189 -11.78 -26.12 -6.70
N ARG A 190 -12.78 -26.78 -6.12
CA ARG A 190 -14.04 -27.15 -6.77
C ARG A 190 -15.21 -26.63 -5.92
N PHE A 191 -16.41 -26.59 -6.49
CA PHE A 191 -17.61 -26.14 -5.78
C PHE A 191 -17.89 -26.95 -4.50
N ASP A 192 -17.69 -28.26 -4.56
CA ASP A 192 -17.84 -29.18 -3.42
C ASP A 192 -16.76 -29.01 -2.34
N ASP A 193 -15.63 -28.38 -2.68
CA ASP A 193 -14.48 -28.19 -1.79
C ASP A 193 -14.35 -26.75 -1.24
N LEU A 194 -15.25 -25.82 -1.61
CA LEU A 194 -15.14 -24.41 -1.23
C LEU A 194 -14.98 -24.21 0.28
N ASP A 195 -15.76 -24.93 1.09
CA ASP A 195 -15.69 -24.81 2.55
C ASP A 195 -14.29 -25.12 3.11
N SER A 196 -13.55 -26.04 2.49
CA SER A 196 -12.18 -26.37 2.91
C SER A 196 -11.16 -25.25 2.62
N LYS A 197 -11.51 -24.31 1.73
CA LYS A 197 -10.63 -23.22 1.28
C LYS A 197 -10.85 -21.90 2.01
N ILE A 198 -11.87 -21.80 2.86
CA ILE A 198 -12.23 -20.53 3.54
C ILE A 198 -11.01 -19.99 4.31
N GLN A 199 -10.38 -20.84 5.13
CA GLN A 199 -9.21 -20.44 5.91
C GLN A 199 -7.99 -20.15 5.03
N VAL A 200 -7.84 -20.87 3.91
CA VAL A 200 -6.75 -20.65 2.95
C VAL A 200 -6.87 -19.26 2.32
N VAL A 201 -8.06 -18.89 1.84
CA VAL A 201 -8.34 -17.56 1.29
C VAL A 201 -8.17 -16.48 2.35
N ALA A 202 -8.72 -16.67 3.55
CA ALA A 202 -8.56 -15.68 4.63
C ALA A 202 -7.09 -15.46 5.01
N ASN A 203 -6.30 -16.54 5.07
CA ASN A 203 -4.85 -16.45 5.30
C ASN A 203 -4.13 -15.76 4.13
N ALA A 204 -4.53 -16.03 2.89
CA ALA A 204 -3.98 -15.35 1.72
C ALA A 204 -4.26 -13.83 1.78
N ILE A 205 -5.47 -13.42 2.15
CA ILE A 205 -5.83 -12.01 2.34
C ILE A 205 -5.02 -11.38 3.47
N CYS A 206 -4.79 -12.12 4.56
CA CYS A 206 -3.97 -11.69 5.67
C CYS A 206 -2.49 -11.52 5.32
N ASN A 207 -1.99 -12.43 4.48
CA ASN A 207 -0.60 -12.50 4.04
C ASN A 207 -0.33 -11.65 2.80
N ILE A 208 -1.36 -11.05 2.19
CA ILE A 208 -1.15 -9.92 1.30
C ILE A 208 -0.47 -8.88 2.14
N THR A 209 0.86 -8.86 2.02
CA THR A 209 1.66 -7.77 2.51
C THR A 209 1.05 -6.54 1.90
N LEU A 210 0.73 -5.56 2.73
CA LEU A 210 0.72 -4.17 2.29
C LEU A 210 2.00 -4.01 1.49
N VAL A 211 1.96 -4.14 0.15
CA VAL A 211 3.12 -3.92 -0.67
C VAL A 211 3.28 -2.42 -0.64
N LYS A 212 3.99 -1.98 0.40
CA LYS A 212 4.39 -0.61 0.57
C LYS A 212 5.16 -0.28 -0.68
N THR A 213 4.62 0.65 -1.46
CA THR A 213 5.32 1.16 -2.64
C THR A 213 6.72 1.61 -2.22
N GLU A 214 7.70 1.65 -3.12
CA GLU A 214 9.02 2.20 -2.78
C GLU A 214 8.92 3.61 -2.18
N CYS A 215 7.91 4.37 -2.61
CA CYS A 215 7.56 5.65 -2.03
C CYS A 215 7.11 5.54 -0.55
N GLU A 216 6.20 4.62 -0.22
CA GLU A 216 5.77 4.40 1.16
C GLU A 216 6.90 3.82 2.04
N LYS A 217 7.74 2.95 1.48
CA LYS A 217 8.96 2.47 2.16
C LYS A 217 9.89 3.64 2.48
N ALA A 218 10.11 4.54 1.52
CA ALA A 218 10.91 5.74 1.71
C ALA A 218 10.30 6.69 2.75
N TYR A 219 8.98 6.92 2.69
CA TYR A 219 8.27 7.71 3.70
C TYR A 219 8.49 7.15 5.10
N ASN A 220 8.34 5.83 5.27
CA ASN A 220 8.53 5.17 6.56
C ASN A 220 9.97 5.26 7.06
N LYS A 221 10.95 5.25 6.16
CA LYS A 221 12.38 5.39 6.48
C LYS A 221 12.76 6.81 6.90
N CYS A 222 12.14 7.83 6.30
CA CYS A 222 12.39 9.22 6.63
C CYS A 222 11.96 9.56 8.06
N LEU A 223 12.77 10.36 8.76
CA LEU A 223 12.58 10.71 10.17
C LEU A 223 11.71 11.94 10.38
N PHE A 224 11.42 12.71 9.34
CA PHE A 224 10.50 13.84 9.40
C PHE A 224 9.20 13.53 8.65
N LYS A 225 8.16 14.31 8.96
CA LYS A 225 6.83 14.26 8.35
C LYS A 225 6.27 15.68 8.26
N PHE A 226 5.08 15.83 7.70
CA PHE A 226 4.36 17.09 7.73
C PHE A 226 3.42 17.13 8.94
N SER A 227 3.26 18.31 9.53
CA SER A 227 2.35 18.52 10.66
C SER A 227 0.93 18.09 10.30
N GLY A 228 0.27 17.34 11.20
CA GLY A 228 -1.06 16.76 10.95
C GLY A 228 -1.11 15.57 9.99
N ILE A 229 0.02 15.13 9.43
CA ILE A 229 0.09 14.03 8.46
C ILE A 229 0.80 12.82 9.06
N ASP A 230 0.01 11.85 9.55
CA ASP A 230 0.51 10.62 10.18
C ASP A 230 0.56 9.40 9.24
N ASP A 231 -0.03 9.52 8.05
CA ASP A 231 -0.09 8.49 7.02
C ASP A 231 0.47 9.03 5.70
N PHE A 232 1.27 8.22 5.00
CA PHE A 232 1.85 8.58 3.70
C PHE A 232 0.78 8.95 2.67
N ASN A 233 -0.35 8.27 2.66
CA ASN A 233 -1.39 8.53 1.66
C ASN A 233 -2.13 9.86 1.90
N ASN A 234 -1.92 10.49 3.07
CA ASN A 234 -2.36 11.86 3.34
C ASN A 234 -1.26 12.90 3.02
N ALA A 235 -0.04 12.47 2.72
CA ALA A 235 1.06 13.33 2.29
C ALA A 235 0.97 13.61 0.78
N ILE A 236 -0.18 14.13 0.33
CA ILE A 236 -0.44 14.51 -1.06
C ILE A 236 -0.64 16.02 -1.09
N PHE A 237 0.18 16.73 -1.88
CA PHE A 237 0.16 18.19 -1.93
C PHE A 237 0.04 18.71 -3.36
N SER A 238 -0.74 19.78 -3.49
CA SER A 238 -0.96 20.43 -4.78
C SER A 238 0.30 21.17 -5.23
N ILE A 239 0.71 20.98 -6.48
CA ILE A 239 1.79 21.73 -7.15
C ILE A 239 1.26 22.79 -8.11
N ALA A 240 -0.06 23.01 -8.11
CA ALA A 240 -0.70 24.08 -8.88
C ALA A 240 -0.63 25.45 -8.18
N GLY A 241 -0.10 25.49 -6.96
CA GLY A 241 0.06 26.71 -6.17
C GLY A 241 1.10 27.67 -6.72
N GLU A 242 1.22 28.82 -6.05
CA GLU A 242 2.22 29.81 -6.42
C GLU A 242 3.65 29.28 -6.19
N PRO A 243 4.57 29.48 -7.16
CA PRO A 243 5.97 29.13 -6.97
C PRO A 243 6.60 30.00 -5.87
N ASP A 244 7.73 29.52 -5.35
CA ASP A 244 8.53 30.20 -4.33
C ASP A 244 7.79 30.42 -2.98
N LYS A 245 6.75 29.62 -2.72
CA LYS A 245 6.03 29.55 -1.45
C LYS A 245 5.90 28.11 -0.98
N SER A 246 5.68 27.92 0.32
CA SER A 246 5.36 26.61 0.86
C SER A 246 4.01 26.14 0.34
N MET A 247 3.94 24.93 -0.20
CA MET A 247 2.71 24.23 -0.59
C MET A 247 2.29 23.17 0.44
N THR A 248 3.15 22.91 1.43
CA THR A 248 2.90 21.94 2.50
C THR A 248 2.76 22.63 3.87
N PRO A 249 2.18 21.96 4.87
CA PRO A 249 2.33 22.33 6.27
C PRO A 249 3.79 22.30 6.73
N GLN A 250 4.07 22.78 7.95
CA GLN A 250 5.40 22.65 8.58
C GLN A 250 5.89 21.20 8.61
N VAL A 251 7.16 21.04 8.30
CA VAL A 251 7.91 19.80 8.51
C VAL A 251 8.24 19.66 9.99
N VAL A 252 7.85 18.52 10.56
CA VAL A 252 8.03 18.18 11.98
C VAL A 252 8.77 16.85 12.11
N PRO A 253 9.52 16.62 13.21
CA PRO A 253 10.12 15.33 13.45
C PRO A 253 9.05 14.29 13.79
N LYS A 254 9.26 13.04 13.38
CA LYS A 254 8.41 11.92 13.83
C LYS A 254 8.59 11.64 15.32
N ALA A 255 9.79 11.89 15.85
CA ALA A 255 10.06 11.86 17.28
C ALA A 255 9.58 13.15 17.96
N THR A 256 8.97 13.05 19.14
CA THR A 256 8.35 14.18 19.86
C THR A 256 9.29 14.89 20.84
N THR A 257 10.59 14.58 20.79
CA THR A 257 11.59 15.07 21.76
C THR A 257 12.11 16.49 21.46
N TYR A 258 11.87 17.01 20.27
CA TYR A 258 12.29 18.34 19.82
C TYR A 258 11.37 18.83 18.69
N SER A 259 11.44 20.12 18.36
CA SER A 259 10.81 20.70 17.17
C SER A 259 11.85 21.18 16.16
N LEU A 260 11.42 21.41 14.92
CA LEU A 260 12.27 21.86 13.84
C LEU A 260 12.02 23.34 13.54
N GLY A 261 13.11 24.11 13.42
CA GLY A 261 13.09 25.50 12.99
C GLY A 261 13.32 25.64 11.48
N THR A 262 14.31 26.44 11.10
CA THR A 262 14.69 26.60 9.69
C THR A 262 15.31 25.32 9.13
N LEU A 263 14.90 24.92 7.93
CA LEU A 263 15.41 23.76 7.18
C LEU A 263 16.14 24.19 5.90
N ASN A 264 17.13 23.40 5.47
CA ASN A 264 17.87 23.61 4.23
C ASN A 264 18.35 22.26 3.65
N THR A 265 18.46 22.17 2.33
CA THR A 265 18.77 20.97 1.53
C THR A 265 20.14 21.04 0.85
N ASN A 266 20.99 22.02 1.22
CA ASN A 266 22.31 22.32 0.64
C ASN A 266 22.97 21.13 -0.11
N ASN A 267 23.18 21.32 -1.42
CA ASN A 267 23.86 20.39 -2.34
C ASN A 267 23.24 18.99 -2.47
N VAL A 268 21.98 18.80 -2.05
CA VAL A 268 21.23 17.56 -2.29
C VAL A 268 20.08 17.84 -3.24
N VAL A 269 20.09 17.11 -4.35
CA VAL A 269 19.01 17.14 -5.33
C VAL A 269 17.85 16.29 -4.77
N PRO A 270 16.60 16.78 -4.81
CA PRO A 270 15.45 15.95 -4.49
C PRO A 270 15.32 14.80 -5.48
N GLU A 271 14.54 13.78 -5.11
CA GLU A 271 14.39 12.56 -5.90
C GLU A 271 12.93 12.33 -6.27
N PHE A 272 12.69 11.83 -7.48
CA PHE A 272 11.47 11.09 -7.80
C PHE A 272 11.68 9.62 -7.47
N ILE A 273 10.73 9.03 -6.74
CA ILE A 273 10.72 7.62 -6.41
C ILE A 273 9.58 6.96 -7.19
N GLU A 274 9.95 6.11 -8.13
CA GLU A 274 9.04 5.28 -8.92
C GLU A 274 9.27 3.81 -8.56
N GLU A 275 8.35 2.94 -8.99
CA GLU A 275 8.17 1.55 -8.53
C GLU A 275 9.45 0.79 -8.18
N ASN A 276 10.50 0.90 -8.99
CA ASN A 276 11.81 0.28 -8.74
C ASN A 276 12.98 1.24 -9.01
N GLN A 277 12.72 2.54 -9.20
CA GLN A 277 13.75 3.49 -9.62
C GLN A 277 13.69 4.75 -8.77
N VAL A 278 14.86 5.15 -8.27
CA VAL A 278 15.07 6.46 -7.65
C VAL A 278 15.86 7.30 -8.64
N SER A 279 15.25 8.40 -9.08
CA SER A 279 15.83 9.31 -10.06
C SER A 279 15.99 10.69 -9.44
N LEU A 280 17.18 11.26 -9.55
CA LEU A 280 17.40 12.65 -9.14
C LEU A 280 16.53 13.58 -9.99
N ILE A 281 15.98 14.63 -9.38
CA ILE A 281 15.20 15.63 -10.09
C ILE A 281 16.13 16.59 -10.84
N THR A 282 16.68 16.11 -11.96
CA THR A 282 17.57 16.87 -12.83
C THR A 282 17.12 16.86 -14.27
N GLU A 283 16.85 15.69 -14.87
CA GLU A 283 16.49 15.57 -16.28
C GLU A 283 15.46 14.46 -16.48
N PHE A 284 14.34 14.78 -17.16
CA PHE A 284 13.30 13.81 -17.54
C PHE A 284 12.87 14.08 -18.98
N GLY A 285 13.24 13.17 -19.88
CA GLY A 285 13.05 13.36 -21.31
C GLY A 285 13.83 14.58 -21.80
N SER A 286 13.13 15.55 -22.42
CA SER A 286 13.72 16.82 -22.87
C SER A 286 13.72 17.92 -21.81
N GLN A 287 13.10 17.71 -20.66
CA GLN A 287 12.98 18.72 -19.61
C GLN A 287 14.12 18.63 -18.61
N ARG A 288 14.61 19.80 -18.20
CA ARG A 288 15.62 19.95 -17.14
C ARG A 288 15.03 20.64 -15.93
N PHE A 289 15.16 20.04 -14.77
CA PHE A 289 14.81 20.63 -13.49
C PHE A 289 16.03 21.25 -12.84
N THR A 290 15.82 22.32 -12.07
CA THR A 290 16.89 22.84 -11.21
C THR A 290 17.12 21.88 -10.03
N PRO A 291 18.37 21.73 -9.56
CA PRO A 291 18.68 20.95 -8.36
C PRO A 291 17.88 21.36 -7.11
N THR A 292 17.37 22.59 -7.09
CA THR A 292 16.59 23.19 -6.01
C THR A 292 15.11 23.31 -6.33
N HIS A 293 14.62 22.56 -7.33
CA HIS A 293 13.27 22.73 -7.84
C HIS A 293 12.22 22.52 -6.75
N PHE A 294 12.42 21.53 -5.87
CA PHE A 294 11.73 21.43 -4.59
C PHE A 294 12.69 21.80 -3.46
N LYS A 295 12.27 22.70 -2.57
CA LYS A 295 13.10 23.18 -1.45
C LYS A 295 12.24 23.68 -0.29
N PRO A 296 12.80 23.79 0.93
CA PRO A 296 12.08 24.32 2.06
C PRO A 296 11.82 25.82 1.93
N TYR A 297 10.67 26.26 2.42
CA TYR A 297 10.30 27.67 2.61
C TYR A 297 9.83 27.91 4.03
N TRP A 298 10.19 29.07 4.57
CA TRP A 298 9.79 29.47 5.92
C TRP A 298 8.30 29.80 5.98
N ILE A 299 7.62 29.26 7.00
CA ILE A 299 6.23 29.54 7.34
C ILE A 299 6.25 30.36 8.64
N SER A 300 5.97 31.66 8.52
CA SER A 300 6.08 32.61 9.63
C SER A 300 5.11 32.30 10.77
N GLU A 301 3.87 31.94 10.45
CA GLU A 301 2.80 31.65 11.41
C GLU A 301 3.11 30.41 12.27
N GLU A 302 3.71 29.38 11.65
CA GLU A 302 4.05 28.11 12.29
C GLU A 302 5.47 28.11 12.90
N ARG A 303 6.24 29.18 12.67
CA ARG A 303 7.66 29.31 13.06
C ARG A 303 8.50 28.09 12.65
N GLY A 304 8.33 27.65 11.41
CA GLY A 304 9.02 26.48 10.87
C GLY A 304 9.18 26.55 9.37
N SER A 305 9.55 25.42 8.76
CA SER A 305 9.68 25.32 7.30
C SER A 305 8.73 24.27 6.75
N GLY A 306 8.02 24.59 5.67
CA GLY A 306 7.36 23.61 4.80
C GLY A 306 8.16 23.42 3.52
N VAL A 307 7.62 22.70 2.54
CA VAL A 307 8.22 22.46 1.23
C VAL A 307 7.40 23.17 0.17
N GLY A 308 8.08 23.70 -0.84
CA GLY A 308 7.47 24.31 -2.03
C GLY A 308 8.26 23.97 -3.28
N HIS A 309 7.85 24.56 -4.40
CA HIS A 309 8.53 24.41 -5.67
C HIS A 309 8.96 25.76 -6.27
N GLN A 310 9.89 25.73 -7.22
CA GLN A 310 10.21 26.88 -8.08
C GLN A 310 9.24 26.92 -9.28
N THR A 311 9.32 27.97 -10.10
CA THR A 311 8.52 28.08 -11.31
C THR A 311 8.77 26.91 -12.27
N PHE A 312 7.71 26.18 -12.59
CA PHE A 312 7.73 25.17 -13.65
C PHE A 312 7.81 25.83 -15.04
N GLN A 313 8.55 25.21 -15.94
CA GLN A 313 8.71 25.63 -17.33
C GLN A 313 8.35 24.48 -18.28
N GLY A 314 7.92 24.80 -19.50
CA GLY A 314 7.56 23.77 -20.48
C GLY A 314 6.51 22.82 -19.93
N ASN A 315 6.76 21.51 -20.04
CA ASN A 315 5.88 20.45 -19.49
C ASN A 315 6.39 19.88 -18.15
N GLN A 316 7.23 20.61 -17.41
CA GLN A 316 7.72 20.15 -16.10
C GLN A 316 6.59 19.95 -15.08
N LEU A 317 5.53 20.76 -15.15
CA LEU A 317 4.39 20.70 -14.24
C LEU A 317 3.64 19.37 -14.40
N GLU A 318 3.35 18.98 -15.65
CA GLU A 318 2.71 17.70 -15.96
C GLU A 318 3.62 16.52 -15.62
N LEU A 319 4.93 16.65 -15.88
CA LEU A 319 5.91 15.62 -15.51
C LEU A 319 6.01 15.44 -13.99
N ALA A 320 5.86 16.52 -13.23
CA ALA A 320 5.88 16.49 -11.78
C ALA A 320 4.53 16.10 -11.18
N ASN A 321 3.46 15.94 -11.95
CA ASN A 321 2.16 15.50 -11.44
C ASN A 321 2.17 14.00 -11.09
N ASP A 322 1.55 13.63 -9.97
CA ASP A 322 1.50 12.26 -9.43
C ASP A 322 2.89 11.62 -9.23
N LYS A 323 3.89 12.44 -8.93
CA LYS A 323 5.23 11.97 -8.58
C LYS A 323 5.39 11.86 -7.08
N CYS A 324 6.09 10.81 -6.65
CA CYS A 324 6.57 10.71 -5.28
C CYS A 324 7.90 11.46 -5.16
N VAL A 325 7.94 12.48 -4.32
CA VAL A 325 9.11 13.32 -4.09
C VAL A 325 9.74 12.97 -2.74
N ARG A 326 11.06 12.75 -2.72
CA ARG A 326 11.85 12.70 -1.49
C ARG A 326 12.80 13.89 -1.42
N LEU A 327 12.79 14.59 -0.28
CA LEU A 327 13.62 15.75 -0.02
C LEU A 327 14.42 15.56 1.27
N TYR A 328 15.74 15.61 1.18
CA TYR A 328 16.65 15.51 2.32
C TYR A 328 17.06 16.89 2.84
N PHE A 329 17.14 17.03 4.16
CA PHE A 329 17.60 18.23 4.85
C PHE A 329 18.99 18.00 5.43
N THR A 330 19.96 18.73 4.90
CA THR A 330 21.38 18.63 5.29
C THR A 330 21.76 19.67 6.34
N SER A 331 20.96 20.72 6.51
CA SER A 331 21.11 21.68 7.59
C SER A 331 19.75 22.04 8.18
N PHE A 332 19.63 22.04 9.52
CA PHE A 332 18.40 22.40 10.21
C PHE A 332 18.60 22.79 11.67
N GLN A 333 17.62 23.47 12.23
CA GLN A 333 17.56 23.82 13.66
C GLN A 333 16.74 22.79 14.44
N GLU A 334 17.34 22.15 15.43
CA GLU A 334 16.63 21.41 16.46
C GLU A 334 16.35 22.33 17.65
N ILE A 335 15.09 22.47 18.02
CA ILE A 335 14.66 23.30 19.14
C ILE A 335 14.14 22.35 20.20
N SER A 336 14.87 22.25 21.31
CA SER A 336 14.46 21.39 22.42
C SER A 336 13.26 21.98 23.18
N GLN A 337 12.65 21.19 24.06
CA GLN A 337 11.45 21.62 24.81
C GLN A 337 11.68 22.84 25.71
N ASN A 338 12.92 23.11 26.12
CA ASN A 338 13.28 24.30 26.91
C ASN A 338 13.61 25.54 26.04
N GLY A 339 13.47 25.44 24.71
CA GLY A 339 13.73 26.52 23.77
C GLY A 339 15.19 26.64 23.31
N GLN A 340 16.10 25.78 23.77
CA GLN A 340 17.48 25.79 23.30
C GLN A 340 17.55 25.33 21.84
N VAL A 341 18.21 26.15 21.00
CA VAL A 341 18.40 25.90 19.57
C VAL A 341 19.77 25.26 19.32
N VAL A 342 19.77 24.13 18.62
CA VAL A 342 20.98 23.43 18.16
C VAL A 342 20.97 23.39 16.63
N ASN A 343 21.98 24.00 16.02
CA ASN A 343 22.14 23.96 14.56
C ASN A 343 22.82 22.64 14.14
N ARG A 344 22.13 21.86 13.31
CA ARG A 344 22.69 20.70 12.61
C ARG A 344 23.11 21.14 11.22
N ASN A 345 24.32 20.78 10.82
CA ASN A 345 24.89 21.15 9.52
C ASN A 345 25.59 19.94 8.90
N ASN A 346 25.58 19.88 7.56
CA ASN A 346 26.21 18.81 6.76
C ASN A 346 25.75 17.40 7.16
N VAL A 347 24.47 17.25 7.50
CA VAL A 347 23.88 15.96 7.85
C VAL A 347 23.80 15.08 6.60
N PRO A 348 24.39 13.87 6.60
CA PRO A 348 24.38 12.99 5.44
C PRO A 348 23.00 12.37 5.21
N THR A 349 22.69 12.03 3.95
CA THR A 349 21.40 11.41 3.56
C THR A 349 21.18 10.02 4.18
N SER A 350 22.25 9.35 4.63
CA SER A 350 22.20 8.09 5.37
C SER A 350 21.54 8.23 6.75
N GLU A 351 21.43 9.44 7.31
CA GLU A 351 20.70 9.70 8.56
C GLU A 351 19.19 9.88 8.36
N HIS A 352 18.69 9.81 7.12
CA HIS A 352 17.25 9.83 6.80
C HIS A 352 16.49 11.05 7.36
N LYS A 353 17.16 12.20 7.50
CA LYS A 353 16.53 13.51 7.78
C LYS A 353 15.87 14.03 6.51
N CYS A 354 14.72 13.47 6.19
CA CYS A 354 13.99 13.74 4.95
C CYS A 354 12.48 13.76 5.19
N VAL A 355 11.75 14.25 4.19
CA VAL A 355 10.31 14.04 4.01
C VAL A 355 10.06 13.36 2.67
N VAL A 356 8.93 12.67 2.58
CA VAL A 356 8.41 12.08 1.34
C VAL A 356 6.95 12.46 1.19
N PHE A 357 6.52 12.79 -0.02
CA PHE A 357 5.14 13.16 -0.35
C PHE A 357 4.84 12.89 -1.83
N ARG A 358 3.56 12.85 -2.19
CA ARG A 358 3.11 12.89 -3.59
C ARG A 358 2.66 14.28 -4.00
N THR A 359 2.89 14.59 -5.26
CA THR A 359 2.43 15.82 -5.90
C THR A 359 1.14 15.58 -6.69
N LYS A 360 0.26 16.56 -6.75
CA LYS A 360 -0.98 16.52 -7.56
C LYS A 360 -1.24 17.88 -8.21
N LEU A 361 -1.90 17.88 -9.36
CA LEU A 361 -2.35 19.09 -10.05
C LEU A 361 -3.68 19.67 -9.55
N GLN A 362 -4.32 19.04 -8.56
CA GLN A 362 -5.64 19.42 -8.06
C GLN A 362 -5.58 20.24 -6.79
#